data_AF-A0A3B8UKW5-F1
#
_entry.id   AF-A0A3B8UKW5-F1
#
_cell.length_a   1.000
_cell.length_b   1.000
_cell.length_c   1.000
_cell.angle_alpha   90.00
_cell.angle_beta   90.00
_cell.angle_gamma   90.00
#
_symmetry.space_group_name_H-M   'P 1'
#
loop_
_entity.id
_entity.type
_entity.pdbx_description
1 polymer ?
#
loop_
_entity_poly.entity_id
_entity_poly.type
_entity_poly.pdbx_seq_one_letter_code
_entity_poly.pdbx_strand_id
1 'polypeptide(L)' 'MDVFYCLIHTPEAITPELCVLPGFTEIEAVRGVNEVARDWPRLERIDLYRGNNEVRSFAPADLSPARPSGALAA' A
#
# COMPACT_ATOMS: atom_id res chain seq x y z
N MET A 1 16.31 10.87 8.41
CA MET A 1 15.81 9.80 7.55
C MET A 1 14.30 9.91 7.57
N ASP A 2 13.68 10.22 6.44
CA ASP A 2 12.23 10.25 6.37
C ASP A 2 11.72 8.83 6.19
N VAL A 3 10.86 8.41 7.12
CA VAL A 3 10.23 7.10 7.07
C VAL A 3 8.89 7.25 6.36
N PHE A 4 8.70 6.47 5.31
CA PHE A 4 7.40 6.29 4.69
C PHE A 4 6.68 5.13 5.38
N TYR A 5 5.41 5.35 5.68
CA TYR A 5 4.52 4.31 6.19
C TYR A 5 3.15 4.46 5.56
N CYS A 6 2.38 3.38 5.56
CA CYS A 6 1.02 3.39 5.09
C CYS A 6 0.03 2.89 6.13
N LEU A 7 -1.19 3.42 6.08
CA LEU A 7 -2.34 2.90 6.81
C LEU A 7 -3.26 2.18 5.84
N ILE A 8 -3.56 0.92 6.13
CA ILE A 8 -4.35 0.03 5.30
C ILE A 8 -5.73 -0.07 5.92
N HIS A 9 -6.74 0.34 5.16
CA HIS A 9 -8.14 0.32 5.57
C HIS A 9 -8.86 -0.85 4.92
N THR A 10 -9.51 -1.67 5.74
CA THR A 10 -10.37 -2.76 5.33
C THR A 10 -11.72 -2.67 6.03
N PRO A 11 -12.79 -3.22 5.43
CA PRO A 11 -14.11 -3.17 6.03
C PRO A 11 -14.21 -3.96 7.35
N GLU A 12 -13.33 -4.94 7.55
CA GLU A 12 -13.34 -5.78 8.74
C GLU A 12 -12.63 -5.15 9.94
N ALA A 13 -11.69 -4.23 9.69
CA ALA A 13 -10.83 -3.68 10.71
C ALA A 13 -11.32 -2.31 11.17
N ILE A 14 -11.64 -2.18 12.47
CA ILE A 14 -11.99 -0.88 13.08
C ILE A 14 -10.76 0.04 13.10
N THR A 15 -9.59 -0.53 13.33
CA THR A 15 -8.30 0.17 13.32
C THR A 15 -7.52 -0.19 12.06
N PRO A 16 -6.98 0.80 11.34
CA PRO A 16 -6.17 0.54 10.15
C PRO A 16 -4.90 -0.24 10.50
N GLU A 17 -4.45 -1.08 9.58
CA GLU A 17 -3.16 -1.76 9.71
C GLU A 17 -2.01 -0.88 9.23
N LEU A 18 -0.87 -0.96 9.91
CA LEU A 18 0.31 -0.16 9.60
C LEU A 18 1.29 -0.97 8.73
N CYS A 19 1.72 -0.40 7.61
CA CYS A 19 2.87 -0.89 6.85
C CYS A 19 4.03 0.10 6.93
N VAL A 20 5.26 -0.39 7.01
CA VAL A 20 6.47 0.44 6.91
C VAL A 20 7.14 0.17 5.58
N LEU A 21 7.38 1.22 4.80
CA LEU A 21 7.88 1.10 3.45
C LEU A 21 9.39 1.39 3.41
N PRO A 22 10.21 0.46 2.90
CA PRO A 22 11.63 0.73 2.68
C PRO A 22 11.79 1.68 1.49
N GLY A 23 12.37 2.85 1.70
CA GLY A 23 12.64 3.80 0.60
C GLY A 23 13.03 5.18 1.11
N PHE A 24 13.80 5.90 0.31
CA PHE A 24 14.19 7.28 0.60
C PHE A 24 13.38 8.30 -0.22
N THR A 25 12.60 7.81 -1.20
CA THR A 25 11.87 8.63 -2.17
C THR A 25 10.38 8.27 -2.24
N GLU A 26 9.56 9.24 -2.63
CA GLU A 26 8.12 9.05 -2.80
C GLU A 26 7.79 8.01 -3.89
N ILE A 27 8.55 7.96 -4.98
CA ILE A 27 8.35 7.00 -6.08
C ILE A 27 8.53 5.56 -5.58
N GLU A 28 9.54 5.30 -4.75
CA GLU A 28 9.77 3.99 -4.13
C GLU A 28 8.64 3.65 -3.15
N ALA A 29 8.19 4.63 -2.36
CA ALA A 29 7.08 4.43 -1.43
C ALA A 29 5.77 4.06 -2.16
N VAL A 30 5.42 4.76 -3.24
CA VAL A 30 4.23 4.44 -4.05
C VAL A 30 4.32 3.04 -4.68
N ARG A 31 5.53 2.61 -5.07
CA ARG A 31 5.74 1.23 -5.54
C ARG A 31 5.48 0.22 -4.43
N GLY A 32 6.00 0.47 -3.23
CA GLY A 32 5.76 -0.36 -2.06
C GLY A 32 4.27 -0.43 -1.69
N VAL A 33 3.52 0.67 -1.81
CA VAL A 33 2.05 0.67 -1.63
C VAL A 33 1.37 -0.28 -2.63
N ASN A 34 1.78 -0.27 -3.89
CA ASN A 34 1.23 -1.19 -4.89
C ASN A 34 1.56 -2.67 -4.60
N GLU A 35 2.69 -2.95 -3.97
CA GLU A 35 3.07 -4.30 -3.56
C GLU A 35 2.25 -4.75 -2.35
N VAL A 36 2.16 -3.90 -1.32
CA VAL A 36 1.33 -4.14 -0.13
C VAL A 36 -0.11 -4.41 -0.54
N ALA A 37 -0.70 -3.58 -1.41
CA ALA A 37 -2.10 -3.73 -1.84
C ALA A 37 -2.45 -5.12 -2.39
N ARG A 38 -1.47 -5.88 -2.91
CA ARG A 38 -1.70 -7.23 -3.46
C ARG A 38 -2.06 -8.24 -2.38
N ASP A 39 -1.58 -8.03 -1.16
CA ASP A 39 -1.84 -8.91 -0.02
C ASP A 39 -3.21 -8.60 0.64
N TRP A 40 -3.88 -7.54 0.18
CA TRP A 40 -5.11 -7.00 0.75
C TRP A 40 -6.28 -7.06 -0.26
N PRO A 41 -6.90 -8.24 -0.47
CA PRO A 41 -7.93 -8.43 -1.50
C PRO A 41 -9.24 -7.70 -1.22
N ARG A 42 -9.50 -7.30 0.02
CA ARG A 42 -10.69 -6.52 0.44
C ARG A 42 -10.35 -5.10 0.84
N LEU A 43 -9.28 -4.55 0.26
CA LEU A 43 -8.83 -3.19 0.53
C LEU A 43 -9.93 -2.16 0.22
N GLU A 44 -10.14 -1.21 1.13
CA GLU A 44 -10.96 -0.01 0.90
C GLU A 44 -10.11 1.19 0.51
N ARG A 45 -8.96 1.38 1.17
CA ARG A 45 -8.03 2.48 0.92
C ARG A 45 -6.67 2.23 1.54
N ILE A 46 -5.61 2.76 0.94
CA ILE A 46 -4.30 2.91 1.60
C ILE A 46 -3.94 4.38 1.68
N ASP A 47 -3.56 4.86 2.86
CA ASP A 47 -3.09 6.23 3.08
C ASP A 47 -1.59 6.23 3.29
N LEU A 48 -0.83 6.92 2.43
CA LEU A 48 0.62 7.02 2.47
C LEU A 48 1.06 8.28 3.23
N TYR A 49 1.99 8.09 4.16
CA TYR A 49 2.54 9.15 5.00
C TYR A 49 4.06 9.24 4.90
N ARG A 50 4.58 10.44 5.16
CA ARG A 50 6.00 10.73 5.37
C ARG A 50 6.14 11.47 6.69
N GLY A 51 6.60 10.78 7.73
CA GLY A 51 6.52 11.29 9.10
C GLY A 51 5.08 11.66 9.47
N ASN A 52 4.83 12.89 9.91
CA ASN A 52 3.49 13.32 10.32
C ASN A 52 2.62 13.89 9.17
N ASN A 53 3.10 13.83 7.93
CA ASN A 53 2.40 14.43 6.79
C ASN A 53 1.80 13.34 5.92
N GLU A 54 0.52 13.48 5.59
CA GLU A 54 -0.11 12.69 4.53
C GLU A 54 0.49 13.11 3.18
N VAL A 55 0.89 12.12 2.39
CA VAL A 55 1.39 12.30 1.03
C VAL A 55 0.26 12.12 0.03
N ARG A 56 -0.45 10.98 0.12
CA ARG A 56 -1.53 10.62 -0.80
C ARG A 56 -2.36 9.47 -0.24
N SER A 57 -3.66 9.49 -0.52
CA SER A 57 -4.58 8.38 -0.35
C SER A 57 -4.81 7.62 -1.67
N PHE A 58 -4.93 6.30 -1.62
CA PHE A 58 -5.12 5.41 -2.77
C PHE A 58 -6.40 4.58 -2.60
N ALA A 59 -7.36 4.74 -3.51
CA ALA A 59 -8.45 3.80 -3.67
C ALA A 59 -7.97 2.54 -4.41
N PRO A 60 -8.69 1.41 -4.34
CA PRO A 60 -8.31 0.18 -5.03
C PRO A 60 -8.14 0.38 -6.55
N ALA A 61 -8.89 1.30 -7.15
CA ALA A 61 -8.79 1.62 -8.58
C ALA A 61 -7.51 2.39 -8.95
N ASP A 62 -6.87 3.07 -8.00
CA ASP A 62 -5.61 3.81 -8.21
C ASP A 62 -4.39 2.87 -8.21
N LEU A 63 -4.59 1.64 -7.72
CA LEU A 63 -3.55 0.66 -7.50
C LEU A 63 -3.59 -0.34 -8.65
N SER A 64 -2.42 -0.62 -9.23
CA SER A 64 -2.38 -1.56 -10.36
C SER A 64 -2.94 -2.91 -9.91
N PRO A 65 -3.97 -3.46 -10.58
CA PRO A 65 -4.41 -4.81 -10.30
C PRO A 65 -3.19 -5.69 -10.48
N ALA A 66 -2.88 -6.48 -9.45
CA ALA A 66 -1.82 -7.47 -9.52
C ALA A 66 -2.03 -8.27 -10.82
N ARG A 67 -1.16 -8.06 -11.81
CA ARG A 67 -1.04 -9.06 -12.87
C ARG A 67 -0.66 -10.32 -12.10
N PRO A 68 -1.43 -11.42 -12.19
CA PRO A 68 -1.06 -12.64 -11.48
C PRO A 68 0.34 -13.00 -11.94
N SER A 69 1.32 -12.82 -11.06
CA SER A 69 2.69 -13.26 -11.29
C SER A 69 2.61 -14.77 -11.15
N GLY A 70 2.79 -15.45 -12.29
CA GLY A 70 2.29 -16.81 -12.54
C GLY A 70 2.39 -17.82 -11.39
N ALA A 71 1.31 -18.57 -11.19
CA ALA A 71 1.45 -19.96 -10.81
C ALA A 71 1.83 -20.75 -12.08
N LEU A 72 2.95 -21.45 -11.97
CA LEU A 72 3.72 -22.15 -12.99
C LEU A 72 2.94 -23.26 -13.73
N ALA A 73 3.43 -23.54 -14.93
CA ALA A 73 3.18 -24.73 -15.73
C ALA A 73 3.19 -26.04 -14.92
N ALA A 74 2.24 -26.91 -15.25
CA ALA A 74 2.33 -28.37 -15.15
C ALA A 74 1.56 -28.98 -16.33
#